data_AF-A0A7W4CGU8-F1
#
_entry.id   AF-A0A7W4CGU8-F1
#
_cell.length_a   1.000
_cell.length_b   1.000
_cell.length_c   1.000
_cell.angle_alpha   90.00
_cell.angle_beta   90.00
_cell.angle_gamma   90.00
#
_symmetry.space_group_name_H-M   'P 1'
#
loop_
_entity.id
_entity.type
_entity.pdbx_description
1 polymer ?
#
loop_
_entity_poly.entity_id
_entity_poly.type
_entity_poly.pdbx_seq_one_letter_code
_entity_poly.pdbx_strand_id
1 'polypeptide(L)'
;TGFMSGVNVGQTTITATKDGVTSNTVSVEISACTLTSTFCIDLFDTGNGKLFTNSPSTLFLSSIGGSVNNGVTQEIGTSGPAGDFLWFTWENASRLCAAYNNRNLAGRTNWRLATKNELEGLFNTYGNMFNARGWPVRLNYWSSMTVGPGFFNVSLKNGGGGPSLGEEELYASCVSVP
;
A
#
# COMPACT_ATOMS: atom_id res chain seq x y z
N THR A 1 1.69 21.79 9.99
CA THR A 1 2.42 20.61 9.48
C THR A 1 2.19 20.51 7.98
N GLY A 2 3.18 20.06 7.21
CA GLY A 2 3.09 19.86 5.76
C GLY A 2 3.46 18.43 5.39
N PHE A 3 2.87 17.89 4.33
CA PHE A 3 3.18 16.57 3.78
C PHE A 3 4.06 16.74 2.56
N MET A 4 5.08 15.89 2.42
CA MET A 4 5.95 15.84 1.25
C MET A 4 6.06 14.41 0.74
N SER A 5 6.14 14.26 -0.57
CA SER A 5 6.36 12.98 -1.23
C SER A 5 7.50 13.13 -2.25
N GLY A 6 8.43 12.18 -2.22
CA GLY A 6 9.50 12.08 -3.21
C GLY A 6 9.11 11.14 -4.34
N VAL A 7 9.43 11.50 -5.58
CA VAL A 7 9.23 10.64 -6.77
C VAL A 7 10.50 9.90 -7.19
N ASN A 8 11.66 10.29 -6.65
CA ASN A 8 12.94 9.64 -6.95
C ASN A 8 13.84 9.61 -5.71
N VAL A 9 14.70 8.60 -5.65
CA VAL A 9 15.73 8.47 -4.62
C VAL A 9 16.72 9.61 -4.75
N GLY A 10 17.19 10.14 -3.64
CA GLY A 10 18.17 11.21 -3.64
C GLY A 10 18.02 12.14 -2.45
N GLN A 11 18.68 13.28 -2.51
CA GLN A 11 18.63 14.28 -1.46
C GLN A 11 17.95 15.54 -1.97
N THR A 12 17.12 16.15 -1.13
CA THR A 12 16.54 17.46 -1.37
C THR A 12 16.68 18.33 -0.12
N THR A 13 16.73 19.64 -0.31
CA THR A 13 16.72 20.60 0.80
C THR A 13 15.38 21.32 0.87
N ILE A 14 14.87 21.51 2.08
CA ILE A 14 13.63 22.23 2.33
C ILE A 14 13.95 23.51 3.09
N THR A 15 13.38 24.60 2.60
CA THR A 15 13.27 25.87 3.30
C THR A 15 11.82 26.33 3.26
N ALA A 16 11.40 27.10 4.26
CA ALA A 16 10.12 27.78 4.28
C ALA A 16 10.35 29.28 4.32
N THR A 17 9.55 30.05 3.57
CA THR A 17 9.60 31.51 3.57
C THR A 17 8.24 32.07 3.98
N LYS A 18 8.24 32.98 4.95
CA LYS A 18 7.04 33.72 5.38
C LYS A 18 7.41 35.18 5.61
N ASP A 19 6.63 36.09 5.04
CA ASP A 19 6.81 37.54 5.20
C ASP A 19 8.26 38.00 4.91
N GLY A 20 8.90 37.40 3.90
CA GLY A 20 10.28 37.70 3.52
C GLY A 20 11.37 37.05 4.38
N VAL A 21 11.01 36.39 5.49
CA VAL A 21 11.95 35.65 6.33
C VAL A 21 12.02 34.19 5.88
N THR A 22 13.23 33.72 5.56
CA THR A 22 13.49 32.31 5.18
C THR A 22 14.01 31.53 6.37
N SER A 23 13.50 30.32 6.58
CA SER A 23 13.94 29.40 7.64
C SER A 23 15.36 28.89 7.41
N ASN A 24 15.89 28.16 8.39
CA ASN A 24 17.02 27.27 8.14
C ASN A 24 16.66 26.20 7.08
N THR A 25 17.68 25.65 6.45
CA THR A 25 17.55 24.50 5.55
C THR A 25 17.46 23.20 6.34
N VAL A 26 16.61 22.29 5.89
CA VAL A 26 16.58 20.89 6.34
C VAL A 26 16.89 20.01 5.14
N SER A 27 17.87 19.10 5.27
CA SER A 27 18.14 18.09 4.25
C SER A 27 17.25 16.88 4.47
N VAL A 28 16.59 16.42 3.42
CA VAL A 28 15.77 15.21 3.41
C VAL A 28 16.37 14.23 2.42
N GLU A 29 16.65 13.03 2.91
CA GLU A 29 17.07 11.90 2.09
C GLU A 29 15.84 11.05 1.75
N ILE A 30 15.63 10.80 0.45
CA ILE A 30 14.63 9.89 -0.08
C ILE A 30 15.35 8.59 -0.40
N SER A 31 15.11 7.56 0.41
CA SER A 31 15.67 6.22 0.18
C SER A 31 14.70 5.33 -0.59
N ALA A 32 15.22 4.33 -1.30
CA ALA A 32 14.39 3.31 -1.92
C ALA A 32 13.59 2.56 -0.84
N CYS A 33 12.36 2.15 -1.17
CA CYS A 33 11.59 1.29 -0.27
C CYS A 33 12.16 -0.13 -0.32
N THR A 34 13.08 -0.43 0.59
CA THR A 34 13.74 -1.75 0.70
C THR A 34 13.04 -2.67 1.69
N LEU A 35 12.27 -2.10 2.63
CA LEU A 35 11.62 -2.86 3.69
C LEU A 35 10.22 -2.30 3.98
N THR A 36 9.20 -2.99 3.47
CA THR A 36 7.78 -2.56 3.55
C THR A 36 7.20 -2.59 4.96
N SER A 37 7.90 -3.16 5.95
CA SER A 37 7.50 -3.11 7.36
C SER A 37 7.87 -1.79 8.06
N THR A 38 8.52 -0.86 7.35
CA THR A 38 8.97 0.43 7.89
C THR A 38 8.10 1.60 7.40
N PHE A 39 8.65 2.80 7.27
CA PHE A 39 7.94 4.03 6.89
C PHE A 39 7.69 4.16 5.38
N CYS A 40 7.80 3.08 4.61
CA CYS A 40 7.60 3.10 3.16
C CYS A 40 6.54 2.09 2.71
N ILE A 41 5.89 2.41 1.59
CA ILE A 41 5.00 1.53 0.85
C ILE A 41 5.68 1.19 -0.47
N ASP A 42 5.56 -0.06 -0.92
CA ASP A 42 5.98 -0.42 -2.27
C ASP A 42 4.99 0.15 -3.28
N LEU A 43 5.48 0.88 -4.27
CA LEU A 43 4.71 1.40 -5.41
C LEU A 43 5.16 0.63 -6.65
N PHE A 44 4.68 -0.60 -6.77
CA PHE A 44 5.18 -1.52 -7.79
C PHE A 44 4.56 -1.21 -9.15
N ASP A 45 5.37 -0.71 -10.09
CA ASP A 45 4.98 -0.52 -11.47
C ASP A 45 5.12 -1.83 -12.26
N THR A 46 4.00 -2.41 -12.66
CA THR A 46 3.99 -3.64 -13.47
C THR A 46 4.15 -3.37 -14.97
N GLY A 47 4.36 -2.12 -15.36
CA GLY A 47 4.43 -1.65 -16.73
C GLY A 47 3.27 -0.72 -17.08
N ASN A 48 3.51 0.13 -18.10
CA ASN A 48 2.57 1.15 -18.58
C ASN A 48 2.10 2.13 -17.49
N GLY A 49 2.88 2.33 -16.43
CA GLY A 49 2.56 3.23 -15.34
C GLY A 49 1.47 2.72 -14.39
N LYS A 50 1.06 1.45 -14.46
CA LYS A 50 0.13 0.88 -13.47
C LYS A 50 0.87 0.56 -12.18
N LEU A 51 0.48 1.20 -11.09
CA LEU A 51 1.05 1.00 -9.76
C LEU A 51 0.16 0.11 -8.89
N PHE A 52 0.80 -0.77 -8.12
CA PHE A 52 0.19 -1.54 -7.04
C PHE A 52 0.87 -1.24 -5.71
N THR A 53 0.15 -1.46 -4.60
CA THR A 53 0.70 -1.34 -3.25
C THR A 53 0.63 -2.65 -2.47
N ASN A 54 1.60 -2.88 -1.59
CA ASN A 54 1.42 -3.86 -0.52
C ASN A 54 0.35 -3.40 0.50
N SER A 55 -0.07 -4.29 1.41
CA SER A 55 -0.81 -3.82 2.61
C SER A 55 0.10 -2.96 3.47
N PRO A 56 -0.31 -1.77 3.92
CA PRO A 56 0.57 -0.84 4.60
C PRO A 56 1.00 -1.35 5.98
N SER A 57 2.23 -1.01 6.37
CA SER A 57 2.65 -1.12 7.77
C SER A 57 1.96 -0.06 8.63
N THR A 58 1.94 -0.27 9.95
CA THR A 58 1.48 0.76 10.91
C THR A 58 2.30 2.04 10.81
N LEU A 59 3.61 1.91 10.61
CA LEU A 59 4.56 3.03 10.49
C LEU A 59 4.31 3.87 9.24
N PHE A 60 4.15 3.23 8.08
CA PHE A 60 3.86 3.92 6.83
C PHE A 60 2.49 4.62 6.90
N LEU A 61 1.43 3.93 7.33
CA LEU A 61 0.11 4.56 7.31
C LEU A 61 0.05 5.75 8.27
N SER A 62 0.71 5.66 9.42
CA SER A 62 0.80 6.75 10.39
C SER A 62 1.58 7.95 9.82
N SER A 63 2.65 7.72 9.06
CA SER A 63 3.47 8.81 8.49
C SER A 63 2.72 9.64 7.45
N ILE A 64 1.73 9.06 6.77
CA ILE A 64 0.88 9.77 5.80
C ILE A 64 -0.43 10.32 6.41
N GLY A 65 -0.54 10.29 7.75
CA GLY A 65 -1.68 10.85 8.49
C GLY A 65 -2.84 9.89 8.74
N GLY A 66 -2.60 8.58 8.60
CA GLY A 66 -3.55 7.53 8.96
C GLY A 66 -4.64 7.25 7.92
N SER A 67 -5.35 6.14 8.14
CA SER A 67 -6.64 5.82 7.53
C SER A 67 -7.40 4.85 8.45
N VAL A 68 -8.70 4.72 8.21
CA VAL A 68 -9.51 3.68 8.84
C VAL A 68 -8.90 2.30 8.56
N ASN A 69 -8.93 1.43 9.56
CA ASN A 69 -8.40 0.06 9.51
C ASN A 69 -9.12 -0.80 10.57
N ASN A 70 -8.86 -2.10 10.57
CA ASN A 70 -9.45 -3.05 11.51
C ASN A 70 -8.44 -3.65 12.47
N GLY A 71 -7.29 -3.01 12.63
CA GLY A 71 -6.19 -3.49 13.48
C GLY A 71 -4.99 -3.97 12.69
N VAL A 72 -4.15 -4.75 13.38
CA VAL A 72 -2.82 -5.10 12.93
C VAL A 72 -2.58 -6.59 13.04
N THR A 73 -1.67 -7.07 12.21
CA THR A 73 -1.21 -8.44 12.23
C THR A 73 0.31 -8.45 12.04
N GLN A 74 1.03 -9.21 12.88
CA GLN A 74 2.49 -9.19 12.92
C GLN A 74 3.10 -10.23 11.99
N GLU A 75 3.77 -9.82 10.91
CA GLU A 75 4.64 -10.69 10.09
C GLU A 75 5.95 -10.96 10.83
N ILE A 76 6.45 -12.19 10.76
CA ILE A 76 7.64 -12.65 11.50
C ILE A 76 8.81 -13.06 10.58
N GLY A 77 8.77 -12.69 9.31
CA GLY A 77 9.81 -13.03 8.33
C GLY A 77 9.53 -14.25 7.45
N THR A 78 8.41 -14.95 7.63
CA THR A 78 8.09 -16.19 6.88
C THR A 78 7.10 -16.00 5.73
N SER A 79 6.20 -15.03 5.86
CA SER A 79 5.17 -14.70 4.87
C SER A 79 5.10 -13.19 4.64
N GLY A 80 6.19 -12.49 4.91
CA GLY A 80 6.24 -11.04 4.96
C GLY A 80 7.46 -10.61 5.77
N PRO A 81 8.00 -9.40 5.55
CA PRO A 81 9.09 -8.89 6.37
C PRO A 81 8.62 -8.73 7.82
N ALA A 82 9.54 -8.87 8.78
CA ALA A 82 9.16 -8.76 10.18
C ALA A 82 8.61 -7.36 10.49
N GLY A 83 7.42 -7.30 11.08
CA GLY A 83 6.75 -6.05 11.49
C GLY A 83 5.23 -6.09 11.43
N ASP A 84 4.61 -4.98 11.80
CA ASP A 84 3.16 -4.86 11.96
C ASP A 84 2.51 -4.30 10.70
N PHE A 85 1.63 -5.10 10.11
CA PHE A 85 0.86 -4.77 8.92
C PHE A 85 -0.61 -4.60 9.24
N LEU A 86 -1.23 -3.61 8.61
CA LEU A 86 -2.65 -3.34 8.79
C LEU A 86 -3.48 -4.29 7.95
N TRP A 87 -4.62 -4.69 8.51
CA TRP A 87 -5.67 -5.44 7.83
C TRP A 87 -6.99 -4.67 7.85
N PHE A 88 -7.92 -5.10 7.00
CA PHE A 88 -9.11 -4.35 6.69
C PHE A 88 -10.27 -5.31 6.44
N THR A 89 -11.47 -4.90 6.87
CA THR A 89 -12.71 -5.35 6.23
C THR A 89 -12.76 -4.84 4.80
N TRP A 90 -13.61 -5.42 3.96
CA TRP A 90 -13.68 -5.06 2.54
C TRP A 90 -14.01 -3.57 2.34
N GLU A 91 -14.93 -3.03 3.14
CA GLU A 91 -15.30 -1.61 3.09
C GLU A 91 -14.11 -0.71 3.46
N ASN A 92 -13.40 -1.04 4.53
CA ASN A 92 -12.25 -0.25 4.98
C ASN A 92 -11.05 -0.35 4.02
N ALA A 93 -10.90 -1.48 3.32
CA ALA A 93 -9.90 -1.63 2.25
C ALA A 93 -10.15 -0.63 1.11
N SER A 94 -11.42 -0.40 0.74
CA SER A 94 -11.79 0.62 -0.25
C SER A 94 -11.52 2.03 0.28
N ARG A 95 -11.78 2.29 1.57
CA ARG A 95 -11.52 3.58 2.22
C ARG A 95 -10.03 3.88 2.37
N LEU A 96 -9.17 2.87 2.51
CA LEU A 96 -7.71 3.03 2.44
C LEU A 96 -7.30 3.68 1.11
N CYS A 97 -7.80 3.17 -0.02
CA CYS A 97 -7.45 3.72 -1.33
C CYS A 97 -7.99 5.15 -1.51
N ALA A 98 -9.16 5.46 -0.95
CA ALA A 98 -9.66 6.84 -0.89
C ALA A 98 -8.74 7.75 -0.06
N ALA A 99 -8.16 7.26 1.04
CA ALA A 99 -7.17 8.02 1.81
C ALA A 99 -5.90 8.29 0.99
N TYR A 100 -5.43 7.31 0.18
CA TYR A 100 -4.29 7.53 -0.72
C TYR A 100 -4.58 8.60 -1.77
N ASN A 101 -5.82 8.68 -2.27
CA ASN A 101 -6.24 9.76 -3.17
C ASN A 101 -6.17 11.13 -2.51
N ASN A 102 -6.69 11.25 -1.29
CA ASN A 102 -6.69 12.49 -0.52
C ASN A 102 -5.28 12.95 -0.09
N ARG A 103 -4.30 12.06 -0.16
CA ARG A 103 -2.89 12.34 0.15
C ARG A 103 -2.03 12.48 -1.09
N ASN A 104 -2.62 12.39 -2.29
CA ASN A 104 -1.91 12.41 -3.56
C ASN A 104 -0.72 11.44 -3.55
N LEU A 105 -0.94 10.21 -3.04
CA LEU A 105 0.14 9.23 -2.92
C LEU A 105 0.79 9.00 -4.29
N ALA A 106 2.12 9.17 -4.36
CA ALA A 106 2.90 9.13 -5.60
C ALA A 106 2.44 10.15 -6.67
N GLY A 107 1.84 11.27 -6.25
CA GLY A 107 1.28 12.27 -7.15
C GLY A 107 -0.05 11.87 -7.80
N ARG A 108 -0.73 10.81 -7.33
CA ARG A 108 -1.93 10.27 -7.95
C ARG A 108 -3.17 10.34 -7.06
N THR A 109 -4.33 10.53 -7.69
CA THR A 109 -5.64 10.72 -7.01
C THR A 109 -6.71 9.74 -7.48
N ASN A 110 -6.32 8.68 -8.18
CA ASN A 110 -7.20 7.67 -8.77
C ASN A 110 -6.90 6.23 -8.27
N TRP A 111 -6.35 6.10 -7.07
CA TRP A 111 -6.21 4.85 -6.34
C TRP A 111 -7.58 4.24 -6.07
N ARG A 112 -7.70 2.95 -6.41
CA ARG A 112 -8.88 2.12 -6.10
C ARG A 112 -8.41 0.76 -5.58
N LEU A 113 -9.31 0.02 -4.94
CA LEU A 113 -9.02 -1.36 -4.58
C LEU A 113 -8.70 -2.18 -5.85
N ALA A 114 -7.71 -3.07 -5.76
CA ALA A 114 -7.31 -3.93 -6.86
C ALA A 114 -8.48 -4.81 -7.33
N THR A 115 -8.60 -5.03 -8.64
CA THR A 115 -9.56 -6.02 -9.16
C THR A 115 -9.04 -7.44 -8.96
N LYS A 116 -9.93 -8.44 -9.02
CA LYS A 116 -9.55 -9.86 -8.96
C LYS A 116 -8.51 -10.20 -10.03
N ASN A 117 -8.76 -9.83 -11.27
CA ASN A 117 -7.87 -10.13 -12.41
C ASN A 117 -6.50 -9.46 -12.24
N GLU A 118 -6.44 -8.27 -11.63
CA GLU A 118 -5.17 -7.59 -11.36
C GLU A 118 -4.35 -8.33 -10.30
N LEU A 119 -4.96 -8.81 -9.22
CA LEU A 119 -4.27 -9.59 -8.18
C LEU A 119 -3.85 -10.98 -8.69
N GLU A 120 -4.72 -11.66 -9.43
CA GLU A 120 -4.40 -12.94 -10.06
C GLU A 120 -3.28 -12.77 -11.09
N GLY A 121 -3.34 -11.74 -11.93
CA GLY A 121 -2.28 -11.41 -12.89
C GLY A 121 -0.94 -11.10 -12.22
N LEU A 122 -0.97 -10.39 -11.08
CA LEU A 122 0.21 -10.10 -10.27
C LEU A 122 0.88 -11.39 -9.79
N PHE A 123 0.12 -12.29 -9.16
CA PHE A 123 0.64 -13.59 -8.73
C PHE A 123 1.09 -14.46 -9.91
N ASN A 124 0.31 -14.54 -10.99
CA ASN A 124 0.64 -15.39 -12.13
C ASN A 124 1.93 -14.95 -12.83
N THR A 125 2.26 -13.66 -12.77
CA THR A 125 3.47 -13.10 -13.40
C THR A 125 4.69 -13.19 -12.50
N TYR A 126 4.54 -12.87 -11.20
CA TYR A 126 5.68 -12.70 -10.28
C TYR A 126 5.77 -13.79 -9.20
N GLY A 127 4.78 -14.68 -9.10
CA GLY A 127 4.67 -15.70 -8.08
C GLY A 127 4.38 -15.12 -6.70
N ASN A 128 4.97 -15.74 -5.68
CA ASN A 128 4.83 -15.30 -4.29
C ASN A 128 5.38 -13.87 -4.10
N MET A 129 4.49 -12.93 -3.78
CA MET A 129 4.84 -11.51 -3.69
C MET A 129 5.74 -11.17 -2.48
N PHE A 130 5.81 -12.02 -1.47
CA PHE A 130 6.83 -11.88 -0.43
C PHE A 130 8.23 -12.12 -1.00
N ASN A 131 8.40 -13.18 -1.79
CA ASN A 131 9.69 -13.49 -2.42
C ASN A 131 10.07 -12.47 -3.49
N ALA A 132 9.08 -12.02 -4.28
CA ALA A 132 9.32 -11.11 -5.39
C ALA A 132 9.57 -9.66 -4.94
N ARG A 133 8.85 -9.19 -3.91
CA ARG A 133 8.77 -7.76 -3.56
C ARG A 133 8.81 -7.47 -2.05
N GLY A 134 8.92 -8.48 -1.20
CA GLY A 134 8.88 -8.27 0.25
C GLY A 134 7.51 -7.84 0.76
N TRP A 135 6.43 -8.25 0.11
CA TRP A 135 5.07 -7.93 0.55
C TRP A 135 4.61 -8.84 1.69
N PRO A 136 3.74 -8.38 2.59
CA PRO A 136 3.06 -9.25 3.55
C PRO A 136 2.02 -10.09 2.80
N VAL A 137 2.07 -11.41 2.96
CA VAL A 137 1.24 -12.40 2.29
C VAL A 137 0.78 -13.52 3.23
N ARG A 138 0.86 -13.34 4.56
CA ARG A 138 0.21 -14.27 5.50
C ARG A 138 -1.29 -14.39 5.23
N LEU A 139 -1.92 -13.28 4.86
CA LEU A 139 -3.35 -13.19 4.59
C LEU A 139 -3.60 -12.96 3.10
N ASN A 140 -4.81 -13.27 2.67
CA ASN A 140 -5.27 -12.96 1.32
C ASN A 140 -5.48 -11.45 1.17
N TYR A 141 -5.57 -11.00 -0.08
CA TYR A 141 -5.84 -9.62 -0.45
C TYR A 141 -7.27 -9.46 -0.93
N TRP A 142 -7.97 -8.46 -0.41
CA TRP A 142 -9.28 -8.09 -0.93
C TRP A 142 -9.20 -7.65 -2.38
N SER A 143 -10.15 -8.12 -3.19
CA SER A 143 -10.39 -7.58 -4.51
C SER A 143 -11.69 -6.77 -4.55
N SER A 144 -11.83 -5.89 -5.53
CA SER A 144 -13.06 -5.12 -5.77
C SER A 144 -14.20 -5.95 -6.38
N MET A 145 -14.02 -7.26 -6.60
CA MET A 145 -15.03 -8.11 -7.23
C MET A 145 -16.07 -8.55 -6.20
N THR A 146 -17.35 -8.26 -6.49
CA THR A 146 -18.49 -8.81 -5.76
C THR A 146 -18.82 -10.22 -6.25
N VAL A 147 -19.25 -11.09 -5.33
CA VAL A 147 -19.63 -12.47 -5.61
C VAL A 147 -20.72 -12.92 -4.63
N GLY A 148 -21.95 -13.04 -5.13
CA GLY A 148 -23.11 -13.32 -4.28
C GLY A 148 -23.27 -12.24 -3.20
N PRO A 149 -23.45 -12.62 -1.91
CA PRO A 149 -23.54 -11.66 -0.81
C PRO A 149 -22.18 -11.10 -0.36
N GLY A 150 -21.07 -11.55 -0.96
CA GLY A 150 -19.72 -11.25 -0.49
C GLY A 150 -18.78 -10.73 -1.58
N PHE A 151 -17.50 -10.87 -1.33
CA PHE A 151 -16.41 -10.32 -2.13
C PHE A 151 -15.31 -11.36 -2.34
N PHE A 152 -14.67 -11.30 -3.50
CA PHE A 152 -13.60 -12.23 -3.82
C PHE A 152 -12.27 -11.73 -3.25
N ASN A 153 -11.50 -12.59 -2.61
CA ASN A 153 -10.12 -12.33 -2.19
C ASN A 153 -9.14 -13.25 -2.91
N VAL A 154 -7.88 -12.84 -3.01
CA VAL A 154 -6.83 -13.54 -3.76
C VAL A 154 -5.60 -13.75 -2.87
N SER A 155 -5.02 -14.94 -2.88
CA SER A 155 -3.76 -15.20 -2.18
C SER A 155 -2.56 -14.79 -3.04
N LEU A 156 -1.79 -13.81 -2.57
CA LEU A 156 -0.52 -13.42 -3.21
C LEU A 156 0.68 -14.25 -2.75
N LYS A 157 0.46 -15.26 -1.89
CA LYS A 157 1.48 -16.21 -1.43
C LYS A 157 1.56 -17.43 -2.36
N ASN A 158 0.40 -18.04 -2.62
CA ASN A 158 0.29 -19.32 -3.32
C ASN A 158 -0.65 -19.28 -4.53
N GLY A 159 -1.28 -18.13 -4.81
CA GLY A 159 -2.29 -18.00 -5.85
C GLY A 159 -3.66 -18.50 -5.43
N GLY A 160 -4.63 -18.37 -6.35
CA GLY A 160 -6.02 -18.71 -6.09
C GLY A 160 -6.72 -17.73 -5.13
N GLY A 161 -7.92 -18.09 -4.70
CA GLY A 161 -8.78 -17.20 -3.93
C GLY A 161 -10.20 -17.74 -3.78
N GLY A 162 -11.04 -17.03 -3.05
CA GLY A 162 -12.41 -17.43 -2.80
C GLY A 162 -13.32 -16.29 -2.37
N PRO A 163 -14.64 -16.54 -2.31
CA PRO A 163 -15.61 -15.61 -1.77
C PRO A 163 -15.52 -15.55 -0.24
N SER A 164 -15.71 -14.36 0.32
CA SER A 164 -15.80 -14.06 1.75
C SER A 164 -16.85 -12.99 2.00
N LEU A 165 -17.43 -12.91 3.20
CA LEU A 165 -18.60 -12.04 3.47
C LEU A 165 -18.24 -10.54 3.54
N GLY A 166 -16.96 -10.21 3.69
CA GLY A 166 -16.45 -8.83 3.72
C GLY A 166 -16.19 -8.31 5.14
N GLU A 167 -16.61 -9.05 6.16
CA GLU A 167 -16.34 -8.79 7.57
C GLU A 167 -14.97 -9.32 8.02
N GLU A 168 -14.37 -10.21 7.21
CA GLU A 168 -13.05 -10.75 7.48
C GLU A 168 -11.94 -9.69 7.36
N GLU A 169 -10.88 -9.88 8.13
CA GLU A 169 -9.76 -8.96 8.20
C GLU A 169 -8.63 -9.45 7.28
N LEU A 170 -8.56 -8.87 6.08
CA LEU A 170 -7.59 -9.25 5.05
C LEU A 170 -6.70 -8.07 4.66
N TYR A 171 -5.66 -8.35 3.89
CA TYR A 171 -4.79 -7.33 3.34
C TYR A 171 -5.44 -6.58 2.18
N ALA A 172 -4.90 -5.40 1.86
CA ALA A 172 -5.40 -4.57 0.78
C ALA A 172 -4.26 -4.12 -0.13
N SER A 173 -4.51 -4.14 -1.44
CA SER A 173 -3.65 -3.52 -2.45
C SER A 173 -4.46 -2.45 -3.16
N CYS A 174 -3.97 -1.22 -3.14
CA CYS A 174 -4.52 -0.16 -3.96
C CYS A 174 -3.81 -0.14 -5.30
N VAL A 175 -4.59 0.08 -6.36
CA VAL A 175 -4.12 0.16 -7.74
C VAL A 175 -4.42 1.54 -8.30
N SER A 176 -3.45 2.11 -8.99
CA SER A 176 -3.61 3.33 -9.77
C SER A 176 -3.08 3.11 -11.17
N VAL A 177 -3.86 3.53 -12.16
CA VAL A 177 -3.48 3.55 -13.59
C VAL A 177 -3.21 5.00 -14.01
N PRO A 178 -2.38 5.26 -15.04
CA PRO A 178 -2.23 6.60 -15.58
C PRO A 178 -3.54 7.17 -16.14
#